data_AF-A0A1V6IZD4-F1
#
_entry.id   AF-A0A1V6IZD4-F1
#
_cell.length_a   1.000
_cell.length_b   1.000
_cell.length_c   1.000
_cell.angle_alpha   90.00
_cell.angle_beta   90.00
_cell.angle_gamma   90.00
#
_symmetry.space_group_name_H-M   'P 1'
#
loop_
_entity.id
_entity.type
_entity.pdbx_description
1 polymer ?
#
loop_
_entity_poly.entity_id
_entity_poly.type
_entity_poly.pdbx_seq_one_letter_code
_entity_poly.pdbx_strand_id
1 'polypeptide(L)'
;MKICMCAIVLFGLLCSLGQAFPVVEWNTVRYVGLPESFALFTEIPSAGAMGASIQGILTYDSGDLWAEMDVETGTIGVAHKWFIMEYGELMDAVSAETANPFAIIYFSDIEYYSAQLDLNQPFYLGFQLGSTEYFPNYAQYGWVELLYDGNTINYVSSATERTGLGIYVGTGTAIPEPSSLGLLAIGILGVTWRCMSRKPVHNQ
;
A
#
# COMPACT_ATOMS: atom_id res chain seq x y z
N MET A 1 29.49 -45.96 10.98
CA MET A 1 28.21 -45.53 11.57
C MET A 1 27.77 -44.27 10.82
N LYS A 2 26.87 -44.44 9.83
CA LYS A 2 26.39 -43.39 8.91
C LYS A 2 25.05 -42.88 9.42
N ILE A 3 25.07 -41.93 10.33
CA ILE A 3 23.89 -41.18 10.77
C ILE A 3 24.37 -39.74 10.95
N CYS A 4 23.49 -38.79 10.63
CA CYS A 4 23.64 -37.35 10.91
C CYS A 4 24.23 -36.46 9.80
N MET A 5 23.64 -36.47 8.60
CA MET A 5 23.71 -35.29 7.72
C MET A 5 22.37 -34.96 7.03
N CYS A 6 21.50 -35.97 6.81
CA CYS A 6 20.13 -35.72 6.33
C CYS A 6 19.20 -35.04 7.34
N ALA A 7 19.43 -35.17 8.64
CA ALA A 7 18.53 -34.63 9.67
C ALA A 7 18.63 -33.10 9.83
N ILE A 8 19.78 -32.50 9.48
CA ILE A 8 19.99 -31.04 9.62
C ILE A 8 19.33 -30.26 8.49
N VAL A 9 19.28 -30.84 7.27
CA VAL A 9 18.63 -30.21 6.11
C VAL A 9 17.10 -30.19 6.28
N LEU A 10 16.52 -31.21 6.91
CA LEU A 10 15.07 -31.26 7.16
C LEU A 10 14.61 -30.32 8.28
N PHE A 11 15.46 -30.06 9.29
CA PHE A 11 15.10 -29.16 10.40
C PHE A 11 15.23 -27.68 10.03
N GLY A 12 16.15 -27.32 9.13
CA GLY A 12 16.23 -25.96 8.58
C GLY A 12 15.06 -25.58 7.67
N LEU A 13 14.37 -26.56 7.09
CA LEU A 13 13.21 -26.37 6.21
C LEU A 13 11.91 -26.03 6.97
N LEU A 14 11.86 -26.30 8.28
CA LEU A 14 10.66 -26.09 9.09
C LEU A 14 10.64 -24.73 9.82
N CYS A 15 11.74 -23.98 9.80
CA CYS A 15 11.83 -22.66 10.47
C CYS A 15 11.56 -21.46 9.56
N SER A 16 11.24 -21.64 8.27
CA SER A 16 10.96 -20.51 7.36
C SER A 16 9.47 -20.26 7.08
N LEU A 17 8.56 -20.83 7.88
CA LEU A 17 7.10 -20.68 7.66
C LEU A 17 6.50 -19.38 8.23
N GLY A 18 7.33 -18.39 8.54
CA GLY A 18 6.88 -17.02 8.84
C GLY A 18 7.02 -16.11 7.62
N GLN A 19 6.53 -16.51 6.44
CA GLN A 19 6.37 -15.56 5.34
C GLN A 19 5.16 -14.68 5.67
N ALA A 20 5.40 -13.38 5.88
CA ALA A 20 4.32 -12.42 5.99
C ALA A 20 3.75 -12.23 4.58
N PHE A 21 2.71 -12.99 4.23
CA PHE A 21 1.98 -12.70 3.00
C PHE A 21 1.52 -11.25 3.06
N PRO A 22 1.64 -10.47 1.95
CA PRO A 22 1.15 -9.11 1.96
C PRO A 22 -0.31 -9.11 2.39
N VAL A 23 -0.58 -8.44 3.52
CA VAL A 23 -1.91 -8.39 4.12
C VAL A 23 -2.61 -7.21 3.45
N VAL A 24 -3.34 -7.52 2.38
CA VAL A 24 -4.27 -6.57 1.76
C VAL A 24 -5.60 -6.67 2.48
N GLU A 25 -6.00 -5.58 3.12
CA GLU A 25 -7.30 -5.42 3.75
C GLU A 25 -8.20 -4.59 2.83
N TRP A 26 -9.43 -5.04 2.64
CA TRP A 26 -10.44 -4.35 1.84
C TRP A 26 -11.33 -3.47 2.72
N ASN A 27 -11.89 -2.42 2.11
CA ASN A 27 -12.80 -1.46 2.74
C ASN A 27 -12.20 -0.78 3.97
N THR A 28 -10.94 -0.37 3.83
CA THR A 28 -10.15 0.28 4.89
C THR A 28 -10.31 1.81 4.90
N VAL A 29 -11.12 2.37 4.00
CA VAL A 29 -11.48 3.78 3.99
C VAL A 29 -12.97 3.92 4.21
N ARG A 30 -13.33 4.77 5.16
CA ARG A 30 -14.70 5.22 5.41
C ARG A 30 -14.91 6.58 4.75
N TYR A 31 -15.94 6.68 3.93
CA TYR A 31 -16.40 7.93 3.34
C TYR A 31 -17.59 8.50 4.11
N VAL A 32 -17.59 9.82 4.28
CA VAL A 32 -18.73 10.59 4.78
C VAL A 32 -18.94 11.76 3.82
N GLY A 33 -19.98 11.68 3.01
CA GLY A 33 -20.36 12.71 2.06
C GLY A 33 -21.59 13.48 2.50
N LEU A 34 -21.55 14.80 2.35
CA LEU A 34 -22.71 15.68 2.32
C LEU A 34 -22.79 16.32 0.93
N PRO A 35 -23.91 16.97 0.56
CA PRO A 35 -24.04 17.57 -0.76
C PRO A 35 -22.90 18.52 -1.12
N GLU A 36 -22.34 19.29 -0.18
CA GLU A 36 -21.31 20.30 -0.47
C GLU A 36 -19.96 19.99 0.19
N SER A 37 -19.79 18.79 0.77
CA SER A 37 -18.55 18.44 1.46
C SER A 37 -18.27 16.96 1.48
N PHE A 38 -17.01 16.62 1.66
CA PHE A 38 -16.55 15.24 1.75
C PHE A 38 -15.60 15.06 2.93
N ALA A 39 -15.55 13.83 3.41
CA ALA A 39 -14.54 13.37 4.34
C ALA A 39 -14.18 11.91 4.07
N LEU A 40 -12.88 11.62 4.05
CA LEU A 40 -12.31 10.28 3.93
C LEU A 40 -11.51 9.97 5.19
N PHE A 41 -11.78 8.82 5.80
CA PHE A 41 -11.11 8.36 7.00
C PHE A 41 -10.50 6.99 6.73
N THR A 42 -9.18 6.88 6.86
CA THR A 42 -8.53 5.57 6.89
C THR A 42 -8.80 4.90 8.24
N GLU A 43 -9.12 3.62 8.20
CA GLU A 43 -9.22 2.79 9.38
C GLU A 43 -7.88 2.09 9.63
N ILE A 44 -7.51 2.04 10.92
CA ILE A 44 -6.42 1.20 11.42
C ILE A 44 -7.07 0.13 12.30
N PRO A 45 -7.49 -1.02 11.73
CA PRO A 45 -8.26 -2.03 12.46
C PRO A 45 -7.56 -2.57 13.71
N SER A 46 -6.21 -2.58 13.70
CA SER A 46 -5.40 -3.12 14.78
C SER A 46 -5.32 -2.24 16.03
N ALA A 47 -5.74 -0.97 15.97
CA ALA A 47 -5.50 0.00 17.06
C ALA A 47 -6.76 0.60 17.68
N GLY A 48 -7.96 0.36 17.11
CA GLY A 48 -9.20 0.98 17.60
C GLY A 48 -9.20 2.52 17.55
N ALA A 49 -8.30 3.11 16.75
CA ALA A 49 -8.15 4.54 16.55
C ALA A 49 -8.58 4.93 15.13
N MET A 50 -9.15 6.13 14.97
CA MET A 50 -9.31 6.74 13.64
C MET A 50 -7.91 6.99 13.07
N GLY A 51 -7.65 6.50 11.85
CA GLY A 51 -6.38 6.69 11.18
C GLY A 51 -6.19 8.12 10.67
N ALA A 52 -5.54 8.26 9.52
CA ALA A 52 -5.50 9.52 8.81
C ALA A 52 -6.87 9.90 8.22
N SER A 53 -7.15 11.19 8.12
CA SER A 53 -8.34 11.69 7.42
C SER A 53 -8.03 12.93 6.60
N ILE A 54 -8.79 13.12 5.52
CA ILE A 54 -8.89 14.37 4.76
C ILE A 54 -10.35 14.77 4.63
N GLN A 55 -10.61 16.07 4.64
CA GLN A 55 -11.95 16.64 4.53
C GLN A 55 -11.89 17.92 3.72
N GLY A 56 -13.00 18.25 3.08
CA GLY A 56 -13.05 19.38 2.18
C GLY A 56 -14.44 19.65 1.63
N ILE A 57 -14.50 20.57 0.67
CA ILE A 57 -15.73 21.01 0.02
C ILE A 57 -15.87 20.41 -1.37
N LEU A 58 -17.11 20.37 -1.83
CA LEU A 58 -17.47 19.97 -3.19
C LEU A 58 -18.06 21.17 -3.91
N THR A 59 -17.51 21.47 -5.08
CA THR A 59 -18.12 22.41 -6.02
C THR A 59 -18.56 21.65 -7.27
N TYR A 60 -19.67 22.07 -7.88
CA TYR A 60 -20.27 21.37 -9.01
C TYR A 60 -20.33 22.28 -10.22
N ASP A 61 -20.17 21.68 -11.40
CA ASP A 61 -20.48 22.35 -12.64
C ASP A 61 -21.96 22.74 -12.71
N SER A 62 -22.25 23.84 -13.39
CA SER A 62 -23.63 24.25 -13.68
C SER A 62 -24.42 23.24 -14.53
N GLY A 63 -23.72 22.33 -15.23
CA GLY A 63 -24.29 21.24 -16.01
C GLY A 63 -24.23 19.86 -15.34
N ASP A 64 -23.79 19.77 -14.08
CA ASP A 64 -23.63 18.51 -13.32
C ASP A 64 -22.75 17.46 -14.03
N LEU A 65 -21.83 17.91 -14.88
CA LEU A 65 -20.94 17.04 -15.66
C LEU A 65 -19.67 16.65 -14.90
N TRP A 66 -19.31 17.42 -13.89
CA TRP A 66 -18.18 17.16 -13.02
C TRP A 66 -18.40 17.79 -11.64
N ALA A 67 -17.69 17.26 -10.66
CA ALA A 67 -17.54 17.84 -9.33
C ALA A 67 -16.05 18.10 -9.07
N GLU A 68 -15.71 19.20 -8.42
CA GLU A 68 -14.36 19.48 -7.93
C GLU A 68 -14.33 19.25 -6.42
N MET A 69 -13.38 18.41 -5.98
CA MET A 69 -13.06 18.17 -4.58
C MET A 69 -11.90 19.07 -4.17
N ASP A 70 -12.14 20.00 -3.25
CA ASP A 70 -11.09 20.85 -2.66
C ASP A 70 -10.81 20.39 -1.23
N VAL A 71 -9.58 19.93 -0.96
CA VAL A 71 -9.18 19.56 0.41
C VAL A 71 -8.98 20.83 1.24
N GLU A 72 -9.59 20.89 2.43
CA GLU A 72 -9.44 22.04 3.33
C GLU A 72 -8.71 21.67 4.63
N THR A 73 -8.79 20.39 5.04
CA THR A 73 -8.21 19.95 6.30
C THR A 73 -7.92 18.45 6.31
N GLY A 74 -7.16 18.00 7.30
CA GLY A 74 -7.00 16.60 7.60
C GLY A 74 -6.36 16.36 8.96
N THR A 75 -6.18 15.07 9.31
CA THR A 75 -5.75 14.67 10.66
C THR A 75 -4.28 15.02 10.92
N ILE A 76 -4.04 15.99 11.80
CA ILE A 76 -2.71 16.28 12.34
C ILE A 76 -2.41 15.28 13.46
N GLY A 77 -1.34 14.50 13.34
CA GLY A 77 -0.93 13.48 14.31
C GLY A 77 -0.65 12.09 13.69
N VAL A 78 -1.08 11.89 12.45
CA VAL A 78 -0.69 10.76 11.62
C VAL A 78 -0.09 11.35 10.35
N ALA A 79 1.18 11.07 10.05
CA ALA A 79 1.77 11.53 8.78
C ALA A 79 1.13 10.76 7.63
N HIS A 80 0.66 11.46 6.60
CA HIS A 80 0.03 10.83 5.45
C HIS A 80 0.02 11.72 4.20
N LYS A 81 -0.08 11.07 3.04
CA LYS A 81 -0.21 11.72 1.72
C LYS A 81 -1.30 11.03 0.93
N TRP A 82 -2.02 11.80 0.12
CA TRP A 82 -3.01 11.33 -0.84
C TRP A 82 -2.63 11.81 -2.23
N PHE A 83 -2.88 10.99 -3.24
CA PHE A 83 -2.43 11.21 -4.61
C PHE A 83 -3.54 10.88 -5.58
N ILE A 84 -3.66 11.66 -6.65
CA ILE A 84 -4.51 11.33 -7.79
C ILE A 84 -3.79 10.26 -8.60
N MET A 85 -4.45 9.12 -8.85
CA MET A 85 -3.85 7.97 -9.52
C MET A 85 -4.83 7.35 -10.52
N GLU A 86 -4.30 6.53 -11.42
CA GLU A 86 -5.08 5.72 -12.37
C GLU A 86 -5.20 4.27 -11.91
N TYR A 87 -6.22 3.57 -12.42
CA TYR A 87 -6.39 2.14 -12.18
C TYR A 87 -5.14 1.36 -12.63
N GLY A 88 -4.66 0.47 -11.76
CA GLY A 88 -3.50 -0.39 -12.04
C GLY A 88 -2.15 0.30 -11.88
N GLU A 89 -2.09 1.59 -11.54
CA GLU A 89 -0.83 2.22 -11.13
C GLU A 89 -0.35 1.67 -9.79
N LEU A 90 0.97 1.68 -9.61
CA LEU A 90 1.58 1.19 -8.37
C LEU A 90 1.65 2.31 -7.33
N MET A 91 1.04 2.09 -6.17
CA MET A 91 1.19 2.93 -4.98
C MET A 91 2.22 2.30 -4.03
N ASP A 92 3.42 2.86 -4.00
CA ASP A 92 4.53 2.45 -3.14
C ASP A 92 5.36 3.67 -2.68
N ALA A 93 6.47 3.42 -2.00
CA ALA A 93 7.36 4.49 -1.53
C ALA A 93 7.96 5.33 -2.66
N VAL A 94 8.19 4.75 -3.84
CA VAL A 94 8.83 5.44 -4.96
C VAL A 94 7.81 6.29 -5.71
N SER A 95 6.62 5.74 -5.97
CA SER A 95 5.55 6.48 -6.63
C SER A 95 5.03 7.61 -5.75
N ALA A 96 4.99 7.45 -4.42
CA ALA A 96 4.61 8.52 -3.49
C ALA A 96 5.47 9.80 -3.58
N GLU A 97 6.68 9.72 -4.13
CA GLU A 97 7.57 10.87 -4.30
C GLU A 97 7.37 11.59 -5.64
N THR A 98 6.63 11.01 -6.57
CA THR A 98 6.45 11.53 -7.94
C THR A 98 4.99 11.64 -8.39
N ALA A 99 4.06 10.99 -7.68
CA ALA A 99 2.64 11.02 -7.97
C ALA A 99 2.05 12.41 -7.77
N ASN A 100 0.98 12.71 -8.49
CA ASN A 100 0.29 13.99 -8.41
C ASN A 100 -0.39 14.15 -7.04
N PRO A 101 0.05 15.08 -6.17
CA PRO A 101 -0.47 15.19 -4.82
C PRO A 101 -1.91 15.72 -4.84
N PHE A 102 -2.73 15.14 -3.97
CA PHE A 102 -4.05 15.65 -3.63
C PHE A 102 -4.08 16.26 -2.22
N ALA A 103 -3.34 15.65 -1.28
CA ALA A 103 -3.09 16.23 0.03
C ALA A 103 -1.78 15.70 0.62
N ILE A 104 -1.01 16.57 1.26
CA ILE A 104 0.20 16.22 2.00
C ILE A 104 0.01 16.71 3.43
N ILE A 105 0.04 15.80 4.40
CA ILE A 105 -0.11 16.14 5.82
C ILE A 105 0.99 15.47 6.62
N TYR A 106 2.07 16.21 6.81
CA TYR A 106 3.27 15.82 7.54
C TYR A 106 3.56 16.83 8.66
N PHE A 107 4.39 16.44 9.63
CA PHE A 107 4.75 17.34 10.74
C PHE A 107 5.45 18.61 10.28
N SER A 108 6.19 18.54 9.17
CA SER A 108 6.95 19.65 8.60
C SER A 108 6.21 20.39 7.49
N ASP A 109 5.16 19.81 6.93
CA ASP A 109 4.55 20.29 5.69
C ASP A 109 3.07 19.91 5.60
N ILE A 110 2.24 20.89 5.23
CA ILE A 110 0.81 20.69 5.04
C ILE A 110 0.41 21.42 3.76
N GLU A 111 0.03 20.65 2.76
CA GLU A 111 -0.38 21.14 1.45
C GLU A 111 -1.69 20.49 1.04
N TYR A 112 -2.58 21.29 0.48
CA TYR A 112 -3.90 20.86 0.02
C TYR A 112 -4.09 21.26 -1.43
N TYR A 113 -4.73 20.36 -2.17
CA TYR A 113 -4.97 20.51 -3.59
C TYR A 113 -6.42 20.17 -3.91
N SER A 114 -6.75 20.35 -5.19
CA SER A 114 -8.07 20.15 -5.75
C SER A 114 -8.03 19.07 -6.82
N ALA A 115 -9.14 18.36 -7.02
CA ALA A 115 -9.26 17.37 -8.07
C ALA A 115 -10.66 17.36 -8.67
N GLN A 116 -10.73 17.25 -10.00
CA GLN A 116 -11.98 17.11 -10.73
C GLN A 116 -12.37 15.63 -10.86
N LEU A 117 -13.64 15.33 -10.63
CA LEU A 117 -14.29 14.05 -10.84
C LEU A 117 -15.31 14.21 -11.95
N ASP A 118 -15.11 13.46 -13.03
CA ASP A 118 -16.05 13.45 -14.16
C ASP A 118 -17.26 12.56 -13.88
N LEU A 119 -18.41 12.95 -14.43
CA LEU A 119 -19.66 12.23 -14.30
C LEU A 119 -19.53 10.76 -14.73
N ASN A 120 -19.86 9.85 -13.82
CA ASN A 120 -19.84 8.39 -14.01
C ASN A 120 -18.46 7.82 -14.42
N GLN A 121 -17.37 8.52 -14.11
CA GLN A 121 -16.01 8.00 -14.27
C GLN A 121 -15.42 7.60 -12.91
N PRO A 122 -14.78 6.41 -12.80
CA PRO A 122 -14.06 6.04 -11.60
C PRO A 122 -12.92 7.02 -11.33
N PHE A 123 -12.84 7.52 -10.10
CA PHE A 123 -11.77 8.38 -9.63
C PHE A 123 -11.02 7.67 -8.51
N TYR A 124 -9.70 7.52 -8.66
CA TYR A 124 -8.87 6.84 -7.68
C TYR A 124 -7.96 7.81 -6.94
N LEU A 125 -7.97 7.69 -5.62
CA LEU A 125 -6.95 8.28 -4.77
C LEU A 125 -6.07 7.18 -4.21
N GLY A 126 -4.77 7.22 -4.49
CA GLY A 126 -3.77 6.48 -3.75
C GLY A 126 -3.42 7.20 -2.45
N PHE A 127 -2.95 6.47 -1.45
CA PHE A 127 -2.47 7.08 -0.22
C PHE A 127 -1.31 6.34 0.41
N GLN A 128 -0.49 7.10 1.12
CA GLN A 128 0.54 6.62 2.03
C GLN A 128 0.19 7.03 3.45
N LEU A 129 0.17 6.07 4.38
CA LEU A 129 0.08 6.29 5.82
C LEU A 129 1.44 6.05 6.47
N GLY A 130 1.80 6.88 7.43
CA GLY A 130 3.09 6.83 8.10
C GLY A 130 4.17 7.64 7.38
N SER A 131 5.16 8.07 8.16
CA SER A 131 6.32 8.80 7.64
C SER A 131 7.39 7.84 7.16
N THR A 132 7.71 7.85 5.88
CA THR A 132 8.84 7.11 5.33
C THR A 132 10.19 7.69 5.75
N GLU A 133 10.24 8.97 6.09
CA GLU A 133 11.45 9.65 6.56
C GLU A 133 11.86 9.19 7.97
N TYR A 134 10.91 9.16 8.90
CA TYR A 134 11.18 8.81 10.30
C TYR A 134 10.98 7.32 10.59
N PHE A 135 10.07 6.66 9.88
CA PHE A 135 9.64 5.27 10.12
C PHE A 135 9.40 4.51 8.80
N PRO A 136 10.44 4.35 7.95
CA PRO A 136 10.32 3.76 6.61
C PRO A 136 9.66 2.38 6.59
N ASN A 137 9.87 1.56 7.62
CA ASN A 137 9.34 0.20 7.69
C ASN A 137 7.89 0.11 8.20
N TYR A 138 7.26 1.24 8.50
CA TYR A 138 5.89 1.30 9.04
C TYR A 138 4.93 2.02 8.10
N ALA A 139 5.40 2.42 6.90
CA ALA A 139 4.53 2.99 5.90
C ALA A 139 3.52 1.95 5.41
N GLN A 140 2.29 2.39 5.16
CA GLN A 140 1.24 1.57 4.57
C GLN A 140 0.72 2.26 3.33
N TYR A 141 0.33 1.48 2.34
CA TYR A 141 -0.07 1.98 1.04
C TYR A 141 -1.46 1.48 0.72
N GLY A 142 -2.30 2.35 0.20
CA GLY A 142 -3.66 2.00 -0.12
C GLY A 142 -4.25 2.86 -1.21
N TRP A 143 -5.51 2.58 -1.52
CA TRP A 143 -6.28 3.35 -2.47
C TRP A 143 -7.76 3.38 -2.07
N VAL A 144 -8.47 4.38 -2.57
CA VAL A 144 -9.93 4.49 -2.53
C VAL A 144 -10.46 4.86 -3.91
N GLU A 145 -11.57 4.25 -4.29
CA GLU A 145 -12.32 4.52 -5.50
C GLU A 145 -13.59 5.31 -5.16
N LEU A 146 -13.76 6.42 -5.86
CA LEU A 146 -14.90 7.33 -5.76
C LEU A 146 -15.60 7.43 -7.11
N LEU A 147 -16.89 7.72 -7.08
CA LEU A 147 -17.70 7.90 -8.28
C LEU A 147 -18.65 9.08 -8.10
N TYR A 148 -18.55 10.09 -8.97
CA TYR A 148 -19.54 11.15 -9.03
C TYR A 148 -20.71 10.74 -9.95
N ASP A 149 -21.93 10.78 -9.43
CA ASP A 149 -23.14 10.34 -10.15
C ASP A 149 -23.98 11.48 -10.77
N GLY A 150 -23.49 12.72 -10.71
CA GLY A 150 -24.20 13.91 -11.17
C GLY A 150 -24.90 14.68 -10.05
N ASN A 151 -24.93 14.14 -8.82
CA ASN A 151 -25.51 14.82 -7.68
C ASN A 151 -24.63 14.71 -6.44
N THR A 152 -23.98 13.56 -6.24
CA THR A 152 -23.12 13.28 -5.09
C THR A 152 -21.92 12.42 -5.47
N ILE A 153 -20.88 12.48 -4.65
CA ILE A 153 -19.77 11.52 -4.72
C ILE A 153 -20.13 10.30 -3.88
N ASN A 154 -19.98 9.13 -4.48
CA ASN A 154 -20.20 7.84 -3.87
C ASN A 154 -18.87 7.13 -3.62
N TYR A 155 -18.76 6.51 -2.45
CA TYR A 155 -17.69 5.54 -2.18
C TYR A 155 -18.01 4.23 -2.88
N VAL A 156 -17.03 3.68 -3.60
CA VAL A 156 -17.16 2.40 -4.31
C VAL A 156 -16.39 1.31 -3.57
N SER A 157 -15.08 1.49 -3.40
CA SER A 157 -14.21 0.50 -2.76
C SER A 157 -12.92 1.14 -2.23
N SER A 158 -12.18 0.39 -1.43
CA SER A 158 -10.83 0.74 -0.99
C SER A 158 -10.06 -0.49 -0.59
N ALA A 159 -8.73 -0.40 -0.61
CA ALA A 159 -7.86 -1.41 -0.05
C ALA A 159 -6.59 -0.80 0.56
N THR A 160 -5.99 -1.50 1.51
CA THR A 160 -4.69 -1.14 2.10
C THR A 160 -3.80 -2.35 2.25
N GLU A 161 -2.57 -2.21 1.82
CA GLU A 161 -1.46 -3.13 2.03
C GLU A 161 -0.69 -2.71 3.29
N ARG A 162 -0.55 -3.64 4.24
CA ARG A 162 -0.09 -3.35 5.62
C ARG A 162 1.39 -3.65 5.88
N THR A 163 2.10 -4.25 4.93
CA THR A 163 3.53 -4.63 5.06
C THR A 163 4.48 -3.51 4.59
N GLY A 164 3.98 -2.54 3.83
CA GLY A 164 4.75 -1.39 3.35
C GLY A 164 5.48 -1.64 2.03
N LEU A 165 5.08 -2.68 1.29
CA LEU A 165 5.64 -2.98 -0.02
C LEU A 165 4.93 -2.20 -1.13
N GLY A 166 3.63 -1.94 -0.96
CA GLY A 166 2.84 -1.23 -1.97
C GLY A 166 1.77 -2.09 -2.64
N ILE A 167 0.85 -1.42 -3.33
CA ILE A 167 -0.37 -1.99 -3.89
C ILE A 167 -0.70 -1.37 -5.25
N TYR A 168 -1.25 -2.17 -6.15
CA TYR A 168 -1.80 -1.67 -7.41
C TYR A 168 -3.20 -1.08 -7.20
N VAL A 169 -3.36 0.19 -7.55
CA VAL A 169 -4.59 0.98 -7.38
C VAL A 169 -5.78 0.31 -8.08
N GLY A 170 -6.93 0.29 -7.41
CA GLY A 170 -8.15 -0.37 -7.89
C GLY A 170 -8.11 -1.90 -7.84
N THR A 171 -7.08 -2.50 -7.24
CA THR A 171 -6.94 -3.95 -7.13
C THR A 171 -6.63 -4.41 -5.70
N GLY A 172 -6.76 -5.72 -5.46
CA GLY A 172 -6.26 -6.37 -4.24
C GLY A 172 -4.84 -6.93 -4.38
N THR A 173 -4.09 -6.52 -5.42
CA THR A 173 -2.77 -7.08 -5.73
C THR A 173 -1.70 -6.22 -5.07
N ALA A 174 -1.05 -6.75 -4.05
CA ALA A 174 0.15 -6.17 -3.47
C ALA A 174 1.40 -6.53 -4.26
N ILE A 175 2.47 -5.75 -4.11
CA ILE A 175 3.79 -6.17 -4.61
C ILE A 175 4.17 -7.49 -3.91
N PRO A 176 4.49 -8.56 -4.66
CA PRO A 176 4.89 -9.81 -4.06
C PRO A 176 6.23 -9.63 -3.32
N GLU A 177 6.31 -10.14 -2.09
CA GLU A 177 7.58 -10.28 -1.39
C GLU A 177 8.57 -11.09 -2.26
N PRO A 178 9.86 -10.68 -2.34
CA PRO A 178 10.86 -11.55 -2.93
C PRO A 178 10.89 -12.85 -2.14
N SER A 179 10.41 -13.94 -2.77
CA SER A 179 10.24 -15.20 -2.07
C SER A 179 11.56 -15.63 -1.40
N SER A 180 11.56 -15.67 -0.06
CA SER A 180 12.71 -16.11 0.72
C SER A 180 13.08 -17.55 0.35
N LEU A 181 12.10 -18.33 -0.12
CA LEU A 181 12.25 -19.66 -0.71
C LEU A 181 13.12 -19.67 -1.97
N GLY A 182 13.00 -18.68 -2.86
CA GLY A 182 13.85 -18.58 -4.06
C GLY A 182 15.31 -18.33 -3.71
N LEU A 183 15.56 -17.43 -2.76
CA LEU A 183 16.90 -17.16 -2.21
C LEU A 183 17.47 -18.37 -1.47
N LEU A 184 16.66 -19.06 -0.68
CA LEU A 184 17.07 -20.28 0.03
C LEU A 184 17.39 -21.41 -0.95
N ALA A 185 16.59 -21.61 -2.00
CA ALA A 185 16.83 -22.61 -3.02
C ALA A 185 18.14 -22.36 -3.77
N ILE A 186 18.43 -21.11 -4.15
CA ILE A 186 19.71 -20.72 -4.77
C ILE A 186 20.87 -20.95 -3.79
N GLY A 187 20.70 -20.60 -2.52
CA GLY A 187 21.70 -20.84 -1.47
C GLY A 187 22.02 -22.33 -1.29
N ILE A 188 21.01 -23.18 -1.21
CA ILE A 188 21.17 -24.65 -1.09
C ILE A 188 21.81 -25.23 -2.34
N LEU A 189 21.43 -24.78 -3.53
CA LEU A 189 22.06 -25.20 -4.80
C LEU A 189 23.54 -24.82 -4.84
N GLY A 190 23.90 -23.62 -4.39
CA GLY A 190 25.30 -23.18 -4.32
C GLY A 190 26.15 -24.01 -3.34
N VAL A 191 25.59 -24.33 -2.15
CA VAL A 191 26.29 -25.14 -1.14
C VAL A 191 26.45 -26.59 -1.61
N THR A 192 25.40 -27.19 -2.16
CA THR A 192 25.44 -28.58 -2.68
C THR A 192 26.41 -28.72 -3.85
N TRP A 193 26.45 -27.76 -4.78
CA TRP A 193 27.41 -27.72 -5.87
C TRP A 193 28.87 -27.65 -5.37
N ARG A 194 29.14 -26.81 -4.37
CA ARG A 194 30.47 -26.69 -3.77
C ARG A 194 30.90 -27.95 -3.02
N CYS A 195 29.98 -28.62 -2.35
CA CYS A 195 30.23 -29.91 -1.69
C CYS A 195 30.57 -31.02 -2.71
N MET A 196 29.88 -31.06 -3.84
CA MET A 196 30.13 -32.05 -4.90
C MET A 196 31.43 -31.79 -5.68
N SER A 197 31.87 -30.53 -5.76
CA SER A 197 33.08 -30.15 -6.51
C SER A 197 34.39 -30.44 -5.75
N ARG A 198 34.34 -30.72 -4.45
CA ARG A 198 35.51 -31.17 -3.67
C ARG A 198 35.68 -32.69 -3.80
N LYS A 199 36.28 -33.15 -4.90
CA LYS A 199 36.78 -34.55 -4.97
C LYS A 199 37.95 -34.72 -3.99
N PRO A 200 38.05 -35.86 -3.28
CA PRO A 200 39.22 -36.16 -2.46
C PRO A 200 40.44 -36.32 -3.37
N VAL A 201 41.51 -35.59 -3.07
CA VAL A 201 42.84 -35.86 -3.63
C VAL A 201 43.25 -37.23 -3.11
N HIS A 202 43.28 -38.22 -4.00
CA HIS A 202 43.89 -39.51 -3.72
C HIS A 202 45.40 -39.27 -3.69
N ASN A 203 45.98 -39.21 -2.50
CA ASN A 203 47.43 -39.31 -2.33
C ASN A 203 47.85 -40.71 -2.75
N GLN A 204 48.66 -40.79 -3.80
CA GLN A 204 49.59 -41.90 -4.01
C GLN A 204 50.92 -41.57 -3.33
#